data_AF-A0AA88KX82-F1
#
_entry.id   AF-A0AA88KX82-F1
#
_cell.length_a   1.000
_cell.length_b   1.000
_cell.length_c   1.000
_cell.angle_alpha   90.00
_cell.angle_beta   90.00
_cell.angle_gamma   90.00
#
_symmetry.space_group_name_H-M   'P 1'
#
loop_
_entity.id
_entity.type
_entity.pdbx_description
1 polymer ?
#
loop_
_entity_poly.entity_id
_entity_poly.type
_entity_poly.pdbx_seq_one_letter_code
_entity_poly.pdbx_strand_id
1 'polypeptide(L)'
;MTVRQIKQAGNMTPRGTTTTVAGLSEPQFRRHTPQDEEYRRSSGPMDISLSSLYPPSQPKLIQYPVQVTANSAPKRSFNASYYGKYPWLEYSVQDDYVYCCWCRHFGGTSTFPWQRYRSRPFINIGVRRWKYISNVLEQHTRSDRHKDSAVSWTKFKAIQTKKMQPIASVLMTDRDNEVKENREHVKALLKVTAQLG
;
A
#
# COMPACT_ATOMS: atom_id res chain seq x y z
N MET A 1 -75.15 -25.73 41.37
CA MET A 1 -75.35 -24.82 42.52
C MET A 1 -73.98 -24.55 43.10
N THR A 2 -73.35 -23.43 42.68
CA THR A 2 -73.06 -22.20 43.49
C THR A 2 -71.76 -22.39 44.30
N VAL A 3 -70.79 -21.48 44.43
CA VAL A 3 -70.65 -20.03 44.20
C VAL A 3 -69.17 -19.74 43.86
N ARG A 4 -68.99 -18.65 43.10
CA ARG A 4 -67.79 -17.85 42.81
C ARG A 4 -66.90 -17.52 44.02
N GLN A 5 -65.63 -17.18 43.76
CA GLN A 5 -65.07 -15.92 44.26
C GLN A 5 -63.99 -15.33 43.32
N ILE A 6 -64.09 -14.02 43.14
CA ILE A 6 -63.27 -13.08 42.37
C ILE A 6 -62.65 -12.11 43.39
N LYS A 7 -61.44 -11.56 43.11
CA LYS A 7 -60.90 -10.19 43.40
C LYS A 7 -59.38 -10.29 43.66
N GLN A 8 -58.47 -9.38 43.29
CA GLN A 8 -58.43 -7.98 42.80
C GLN A 8 -57.07 -7.82 42.06
N ALA A 9 -56.96 -7.16 40.90
CA ALA A 9 -56.80 -5.71 40.66
C ALA A 9 -55.64 -5.03 41.42
N GLY A 10 -54.56 -4.73 40.71
CA GLY A 10 -53.49 -3.80 41.09
C GLY A 10 -53.19 -2.88 39.91
N ASN A 11 -53.41 -1.58 40.11
CA ASN A 11 -53.53 -0.52 39.12
C ASN A 11 -52.19 0.18 38.82
N MET A 12 -52.10 0.69 37.59
CA MET A 12 -51.57 2.00 37.17
C MET A 12 -50.11 2.40 37.44
N THR A 13 -49.48 2.80 36.33
CA THR A 13 -48.22 3.52 36.15
C THR A 13 -48.14 4.85 36.91
N PRO A 14 -46.91 5.38 37.05
CA PRO A 14 -46.68 6.71 36.47
C PRO A 14 -45.45 6.80 35.57
N ARG A 15 -45.45 7.90 34.82
CA ARG A 15 -44.71 8.26 33.63
C ARG A 15 -43.56 9.22 33.99
N GLY A 16 -42.47 9.20 33.19
CA GLY A 16 -41.38 10.20 33.14
C GLY A 16 -40.04 9.59 33.57
N THR A 17 -38.93 9.69 32.83
CA THR A 17 -38.49 10.80 31.98
C THR A 17 -37.53 10.32 30.89
N THR A 18 -37.70 10.92 29.72
CA THR A 18 -36.93 10.83 28.49
C THR A 18 -35.45 11.22 28.68
N THR A 19 -34.53 10.38 28.21
CA THR A 19 -33.25 10.86 27.66
C THR A 19 -33.01 10.15 26.34
N THR A 20 -33.33 10.87 25.28
CA THR A 20 -32.97 10.59 23.89
C THR A 20 -31.45 10.61 23.76
N VAL A 21 -30.85 9.50 23.35
CA VAL A 21 -29.56 9.53 22.63
C VAL A 21 -29.82 9.11 21.20
N ALA A 22 -29.61 10.08 20.30
CA ALA A 22 -29.86 9.99 18.87
C ALA A 22 -29.10 8.81 18.25
N GLY A 23 -29.76 8.17 17.28
CA GLY A 23 -29.27 7.00 16.58
C GLY A 23 -27.93 7.23 15.90
N LEU A 24 -26.94 6.44 16.31
CA LEU A 24 -25.80 6.12 15.46
C LEU A 24 -26.22 4.91 14.63
N SER A 25 -26.57 5.17 13.36
CA SER A 25 -26.83 4.13 12.38
C SER A 25 -25.59 3.24 12.25
N GLU A 26 -25.81 1.95 12.46
CA GLU A 26 -24.91 0.84 12.16
C GLU A 26 -24.20 1.04 10.81
N PRO A 27 -22.87 0.86 10.71
CA PRO A 27 -22.18 1.01 9.43
C PRO A 27 -22.61 -0.12 8.50
N GLN A 28 -23.60 0.17 7.64
CA GLN A 28 -24.05 -0.76 6.63
C GLN A 28 -22.93 -0.98 5.62
N PHE A 29 -22.29 -2.15 5.71
CA PHE A 29 -21.25 -2.57 4.79
C PHE A 29 -21.89 -2.79 3.41
N ARG A 30 -21.79 -1.79 2.54
CA ARG A 30 -22.33 -1.81 1.18
C ARG A 30 -21.66 -2.94 0.39
N ARG A 31 -22.44 -3.89 -0.12
CA ARG A 31 -21.94 -4.88 -1.09
C ARG A 31 -21.48 -4.15 -2.34
N HIS A 32 -20.23 -4.36 -2.75
CA HIS A 32 -19.67 -3.78 -3.96
C HIS A 32 -20.44 -4.26 -5.20
N THR A 33 -20.82 -3.31 -6.05
CA THR A 33 -21.44 -3.59 -7.34
C THR A 33 -20.38 -3.87 -8.40
N PRO A 34 -20.72 -4.55 -9.52
CA PRO A 34 -19.81 -4.70 -10.66
C PRO A 34 -19.29 -3.36 -11.20
N GLN A 35 -20.06 -2.27 -11.08
CA GLN A 35 -19.67 -0.91 -11.44
C GLN A 35 -18.62 -0.32 -10.48
N ASP A 36 -18.68 -0.64 -9.19
CA ASP A 36 -17.66 -0.25 -8.21
C ASP A 36 -16.32 -0.96 -8.47
N GLU A 37 -16.35 -2.21 -8.96
CA GLU A 37 -15.13 -2.92 -9.38
C GLU A 37 -14.50 -2.35 -10.66
N GLU A 38 -15.31 -1.82 -11.58
CA GLU A 38 -14.85 -1.19 -12.82
C GLU A 38 -14.22 0.19 -12.55
N TYR A 39 -14.82 1.01 -11.69
CA TYR A 39 -14.26 2.30 -11.25
C TYR A 39 -12.97 2.14 -10.41
N ARG A 40 -12.87 1.09 -9.59
CA ARG A 40 -11.60 0.75 -8.89
C ARG A 40 -10.45 0.53 -9.85
N ARG A 41 -10.70 -0.06 -11.02
CA ARG A 41 -9.65 -0.29 -12.04
C ARG A 41 -9.13 1.01 -12.63
N SER A 42 -9.91 2.11 -12.61
CA SER A 42 -9.50 3.39 -13.21
C SER A 42 -8.74 4.33 -12.27
N SER A 43 -9.00 4.32 -10.96
CA SER A 43 -8.39 5.28 -10.02
C SER A 43 -7.56 4.67 -8.87
N GLY A 44 -7.68 3.37 -8.61
CA GLY A 44 -6.98 2.71 -7.50
C GLY A 44 -7.43 3.17 -6.09
N PRO A 45 -6.96 2.51 -5.03
CA PRO A 45 -7.25 2.88 -3.63
C PRO A 45 -6.69 4.26 -3.28
N MET A 46 -7.52 5.13 -2.68
CA MET A 46 -7.15 6.50 -2.32
C MET A 46 -6.45 6.61 -0.95
N ASP A 47 -6.44 5.54 -0.16
CA ASP A 47 -5.93 5.51 1.22
C ASP A 47 -4.58 4.79 1.38
N ILE A 48 -3.87 4.57 0.27
CA ILE A 48 -2.49 4.08 0.23
C ILE A 48 -1.56 5.06 -0.48
N SER A 49 -0.25 4.80 -0.52
CA SER A 49 0.72 5.76 -1.07
C SER A 49 0.41 6.18 -2.51
N LEU A 50 0.36 7.49 -2.74
CA LEU A 50 0.09 8.10 -4.05
C LEU A 50 1.35 8.23 -4.91
N SER A 51 2.52 8.26 -4.29
CA SER A 51 3.81 8.33 -4.98
C SER A 51 4.91 7.65 -4.17
N SER A 52 6.04 7.38 -4.83
CA SER A 52 7.24 6.81 -4.20
C SER A 52 7.86 7.67 -3.10
N LEU A 53 7.46 8.94 -2.99
CA LEU A 53 7.95 9.86 -1.96
C LEU A 53 7.40 9.53 -0.58
N TYR A 54 6.20 8.94 -0.54
CA TYR A 54 5.54 8.59 0.71
C TYR A 54 5.90 7.17 1.15
N PRO A 55 6.01 6.91 2.47
CA PRO A 55 6.21 5.56 2.97
C PRO A 55 4.98 4.67 2.70
N PRO A 56 5.13 3.35 2.77
CA PRO A 56 4.02 2.41 2.71
C PRO A 56 2.91 2.73 3.74
N SER A 57 1.65 2.78 3.31
CA SER A 57 0.51 3.05 4.21
C SER A 57 0.22 1.82 5.09
N GLN A 58 0.55 1.93 6.38
CA GLN A 58 0.45 0.84 7.37
C GLN A 58 -0.42 1.26 8.58
N PRO A 59 -1.73 1.52 8.38
CA PRO A 59 -2.61 1.93 9.46
C PRO A 59 -2.77 0.81 10.49
N LYS A 60 -2.61 1.13 11.78
CA LYS A 60 -2.85 0.23 12.90
C LYS A 60 -4.25 0.48 13.47
N LEU A 61 -5.21 -0.35 13.07
CA LEU A 61 -6.58 -0.25 13.53
C LEU A 61 -6.79 -1.09 14.80
N ILE A 62 -7.67 -0.62 15.69
CA ILE A 62 -8.15 -1.40 16.84
C ILE A 62 -8.82 -2.68 16.34
N GLN A 63 -9.61 -2.55 15.26
CA GLN A 63 -10.27 -3.65 14.60
C GLN A 63 -10.20 -3.46 13.09
N TYR A 64 -9.69 -4.48 12.39
CA TYR A 64 -9.69 -4.52 10.94
C TYR A 64 -11.02 -5.06 10.40
N PRO A 65 -11.43 -4.66 9.19
CA PRO A 65 -12.54 -5.27 8.47
C PRO A 65 -12.48 -6.80 8.50
N VAL A 66 -13.62 -7.42 8.80
CA VAL A 66 -13.76 -8.86 8.97
C VAL A 66 -14.54 -9.43 7.80
N GLN A 67 -14.02 -10.50 7.22
CA GLN A 67 -14.79 -11.26 6.24
C GLN A 67 -15.87 -12.10 6.93
N VAL A 68 -17.13 -11.84 6.58
CA VAL A 68 -18.28 -12.68 6.95
C VAL A 68 -18.66 -13.50 5.72
N THR A 69 -18.36 -14.80 5.74
CA THR A 69 -18.82 -15.73 4.71
C THR A 69 -20.17 -16.32 5.12
N ALA A 70 -21.09 -16.48 4.16
CA ALA A 70 -22.47 -16.94 4.38
C ALA A 70 -22.60 -18.24 5.20
N ASN A 71 -21.58 -19.10 5.16
CA ASN A 71 -21.56 -20.38 5.86
C ASN A 71 -20.48 -20.36 6.96
N SER A 72 -20.76 -19.66 8.06
CA SER A 72 -20.15 -19.81 9.42
C SER A 72 -18.69 -20.32 9.50
N ALA A 73 -17.78 -19.73 8.72
CA ALA A 73 -16.34 -19.95 8.81
C ALA A 73 -15.71 -18.83 9.67
N PRO A 74 -14.51 -19.05 10.25
CA PRO A 74 -13.89 -18.06 11.13
C PRO A 74 -13.79 -16.70 10.46
N LYS A 75 -14.28 -15.69 11.19
CA LYS A 75 -14.11 -14.26 10.95
C LYS A 75 -12.63 -13.94 10.82
N ARG A 76 -12.10 -13.92 9.58
CA ARG A 76 -10.70 -13.57 9.32
C ARG A 76 -10.61 -12.13 8.87
N SER A 77 -9.60 -11.43 9.36
CA SER A 77 -9.26 -10.07 9.01
C SER A 77 -7.77 -9.96 8.75
N PHE A 78 -7.34 -8.81 8.25
CA PHE A 78 -5.94 -8.44 8.27
C PHE A 78 -5.39 -8.37 9.72
N ASN A 79 -4.08 -8.57 9.87
CA ASN A 79 -3.38 -8.47 11.15
C ASN A 79 -2.15 -7.56 11.00
N ALA A 80 -2.09 -6.49 11.80
CA ALA A 80 -1.02 -5.50 11.77
C ALA A 80 0.39 -6.06 12.02
N SER A 81 0.51 -7.25 12.63
CA SER A 81 1.81 -7.90 12.87
C SER A 81 2.59 -8.17 11.57
N TYR A 82 1.91 -8.29 10.43
CA TYR A 82 2.56 -8.43 9.13
C TYR A 82 3.43 -7.23 8.75
N TYR A 83 3.12 -6.02 9.22
CA TYR A 83 3.94 -4.84 8.94
C TYR A 83 5.37 -4.97 9.47
N GLY A 84 5.56 -5.64 10.61
CA GLY A 84 6.90 -5.86 11.18
C GLY A 84 7.77 -6.77 10.30
N LYS A 85 7.16 -7.73 9.60
CA LYS A 85 7.86 -8.67 8.72
C LYS A 85 8.01 -8.14 7.29
N TYR A 86 7.06 -7.33 6.83
CA TYR A 86 6.98 -6.87 5.44
C TYR A 86 6.91 -5.33 5.38
N PRO A 87 8.07 -4.64 5.41
CA PRO A 87 8.10 -3.17 5.40
C PRO A 87 7.46 -2.54 4.17
N TRP A 88 7.39 -3.28 3.06
CA TRP A 88 6.80 -2.86 1.79
C TRP A 88 5.28 -2.95 1.74
N LEU A 89 4.67 -3.61 2.74
CA LEU A 89 3.25 -3.94 2.74
C LEU A 89 2.41 -2.69 2.98
N GLU A 90 1.45 -2.45 2.10
CA GLU A 90 0.39 -1.46 2.32
C GLU A 90 -0.94 -2.15 2.55
N TYR A 91 -1.80 -1.51 3.33
CA TYR A 91 -3.17 -1.95 3.51
C TYR A 91 -4.13 -0.80 3.23
N SER A 92 -5.08 -1.02 2.33
CA SER A 92 -6.22 -0.15 2.11
C SER A 92 -7.33 -0.55 3.07
N VAL A 93 -7.72 0.36 3.95
CA VAL A 93 -8.87 0.21 4.85
C VAL A 93 -10.17 0.28 4.06
N GLN A 94 -10.22 1.17 3.06
CA GLN A 94 -11.39 1.35 2.20
C GLN A 94 -11.74 0.08 1.42
N ASP A 95 -10.74 -0.58 0.85
CA ASP A 95 -10.98 -1.76 0.02
C ASP A 95 -10.89 -3.08 0.80
N ASP A 96 -10.26 -3.09 1.98
CA ASP A 96 -9.85 -4.29 2.71
C ASP A 96 -8.86 -5.16 1.90
N TYR A 97 -7.89 -4.55 1.21
CA TYR A 97 -6.86 -5.27 0.43
C TYR A 97 -5.45 -4.84 0.83
N VAL A 98 -4.50 -5.76 0.66
CA VAL A 98 -3.07 -5.44 0.74
C VAL A 98 -2.44 -5.23 -0.62
N TYR A 99 -1.44 -4.34 -0.65
CA TYR A 99 -0.65 -3.99 -1.83
C TYR A 99 0.84 -4.00 -1.48
N CYS A 100 1.70 -3.93 -2.49
CA CYS A 100 3.13 -3.71 -2.30
C CYS A 100 3.51 -2.31 -2.78
N CYS A 101 3.90 -1.43 -1.85
CA CYS A 101 4.33 -0.07 -2.17
C CYS A 101 5.48 -0.06 -3.19
N TRP A 102 6.48 -0.91 -2.96
CA TRP A 102 7.67 -0.96 -3.82
C TRP A 102 7.31 -1.42 -5.23
N CYS A 103 6.51 -2.47 -5.37
CA CYS A 103 6.09 -2.94 -6.69
C CYS A 103 5.12 -1.97 -7.37
N ARG A 104 4.26 -1.26 -6.64
CA ARG A 104 3.36 -0.25 -7.22
C ARG A 104 4.13 0.87 -7.88
N HIS A 105 5.17 1.38 -7.21
CA HIS A 105 5.93 2.53 -7.69
C HIS A 105 7.14 2.18 -8.55
N PHE A 106 7.69 0.97 -8.41
CA PHE A 106 8.93 0.55 -9.07
C PHE A 106 8.83 -0.79 -9.83
N GLY A 107 7.64 -1.41 -9.90
CA GLY A 107 7.42 -2.71 -10.55
C GLY A 107 7.44 -2.71 -12.08
N GLY A 108 8.13 -1.72 -12.66
CA GLY A 108 8.30 -1.49 -14.08
C GLY A 108 7.04 -0.96 -14.76
N THR A 109 7.16 0.20 -15.41
CA THR A 109 6.36 0.47 -16.62
C THR A 109 6.83 -0.54 -17.65
N SER A 110 6.02 -1.56 -17.93
CA SER A 110 6.34 -2.42 -19.08
C SER A 110 6.47 -1.54 -20.31
N THR A 111 7.53 -1.74 -21.09
CA THR A 111 7.73 -1.10 -22.40
C THR A 111 6.54 -1.33 -23.32
N PHE A 112 5.75 -2.35 -23.05
CA PHE A 112 4.56 -2.70 -23.77
C PHE A 112 3.28 -2.20 -23.09
N PRO A 113 2.50 -1.33 -23.76
CA PRO A 113 1.25 -0.78 -23.22
C PRO A 113 0.27 -1.83 -22.70
N TRP A 114 0.18 -3.01 -23.32
CA TRP A 114 -0.78 -4.04 -22.89
C TRP A 114 -0.45 -4.70 -21.54
N GLN A 115 0.82 -4.69 -21.12
CA GLN A 115 1.22 -5.29 -19.85
C GLN A 115 0.83 -4.42 -18.65
N ARG A 116 0.57 -3.12 -18.84
CA ARG A 116 0.07 -2.23 -17.77
C ARG A 116 -1.36 -2.59 -17.34
N TYR A 117 -2.12 -3.19 -18.25
CA TYR A 117 -3.49 -3.67 -18.00
C TYR A 117 -3.56 -5.11 -17.50
N ARG A 118 -2.42 -5.80 -17.36
CA ARG A 118 -2.43 -7.13 -16.76
C ARG A 118 -2.81 -7.02 -15.28
N SER A 119 -3.75 -7.88 -14.89
CA SER A 119 -4.09 -8.16 -13.50
C SER A 119 -2.83 -8.50 -12.71
N ARG A 120 -2.45 -7.62 -11.78
CA ARG A 120 -1.28 -7.75 -10.92
C ARG A 120 -1.71 -7.64 -9.45
N PRO A 121 -1.77 -8.75 -8.70
CA PRO A 121 -2.36 -8.79 -7.36
C PRO A 121 -1.81 -7.75 -6.38
N PHE A 122 -0.50 -7.52 -6.36
CA PHE A 122 0.11 -6.56 -5.42
C PHE A 122 0.24 -5.13 -5.96
N ILE A 123 -0.27 -4.85 -7.16
CA ILE A 123 -0.15 -3.54 -7.81
C ILE A 123 -1.50 -2.88 -8.01
N ASN A 124 -2.37 -3.45 -8.86
CA ASN A 124 -3.60 -2.80 -9.31
C ASN A 124 -4.89 -3.45 -8.80
N ILE A 125 -4.83 -4.69 -8.31
CA ILE A 125 -6.03 -5.40 -7.84
C ILE A 125 -6.09 -5.50 -6.32
N GLY A 126 -4.93 -5.61 -5.67
CA GLY A 126 -4.85 -5.92 -4.25
C GLY A 126 -4.97 -7.42 -3.97
N VAL A 127 -4.53 -7.83 -2.78
CA VAL A 127 -4.73 -9.18 -2.25
C VAL A 127 -5.60 -9.15 -1.00
N ARG A 128 -6.67 -9.96 -0.99
CA ARG A 128 -7.58 -10.14 0.15
C ARG A 128 -7.88 -11.61 0.37
N ARG A 129 -6.84 -12.37 0.74
CA ARG A 129 -6.90 -13.83 0.98
C ARG A 129 -6.44 -14.17 2.40
N TRP A 130 -7.17 -13.71 3.42
CA TRP A 130 -6.75 -13.77 4.83
C TRP A 130 -6.39 -15.16 5.34
N LYS A 131 -7.08 -16.21 4.87
CA LYS A 131 -6.74 -17.60 5.21
C LYS A 131 -5.31 -18.00 4.82
N TYR A 132 -4.78 -17.45 3.74
CA TYR A 132 -3.50 -17.85 3.15
C TYR A 132 -2.51 -16.68 3.04
N ILE A 133 -2.80 -15.55 3.70
CA ILE A 133 -2.10 -14.29 3.44
C ILE A 133 -0.61 -14.42 3.74
N SER A 134 -0.23 -15.12 4.80
CA SER A 134 1.18 -15.37 5.13
C SER A 134 1.95 -15.98 3.96
N ASN A 135 1.43 -17.06 3.37
CA ASN A 135 2.07 -17.75 2.24
C ASN A 135 2.13 -16.85 1.00
N VAL A 136 1.07 -16.08 0.75
CA VAL A 136 0.99 -15.17 -0.41
C VAL A 136 2.00 -14.03 -0.29
N LEU A 137 2.17 -13.45 0.91
CA LEU A 137 3.18 -12.42 1.17
C LEU A 137 4.61 -12.96 1.05
N GLU A 138 4.84 -14.17 1.53
CA GLU A 138 6.14 -14.83 1.46
C GLU A 138 6.55 -15.18 0.03
N GLN A 139 5.63 -15.74 -0.75
CA GLN A 139 5.85 -16.00 -2.18
C GLN A 139 6.09 -14.70 -2.95
N HIS A 140 5.35 -13.64 -2.66
CA HIS A 140 5.57 -12.33 -3.26
C HIS A 140 6.98 -11.81 -2.99
N THR A 141 7.43 -11.89 -1.74
CA THR A 141 8.77 -11.44 -1.33
C THR A 141 9.88 -12.16 -2.11
N ARG A 142 9.69 -13.44 -2.44
CA ARG A 142 10.66 -14.24 -3.21
C ARG A 142 10.63 -14.00 -4.71
N SER A 143 9.58 -13.37 -5.24
CA SER A 143 9.44 -13.15 -6.67
C SER A 143 10.47 -12.16 -7.20
N ASP A 144 11.01 -12.40 -8.40
CA ASP A 144 12.07 -11.55 -8.96
C ASP A 144 11.60 -10.11 -9.19
N ARG A 145 10.34 -9.94 -9.63
CA ARG A 145 9.73 -8.61 -9.75
C ARG A 145 9.76 -7.82 -8.43
N HIS A 146 9.53 -8.49 -7.31
CA HIS A 146 9.62 -7.84 -6.01
C HIS A 146 11.06 -7.47 -5.68
N LYS A 147 12.02 -8.39 -5.90
CA LYS A 147 13.45 -8.11 -5.67
C LYS A 147 13.94 -6.92 -6.50
N ASP A 148 13.59 -6.86 -7.78
CA ASP A 148 13.95 -5.75 -8.67
C ASP A 148 13.35 -4.42 -8.18
N SER A 149 12.08 -4.46 -7.77
CA SER A 149 11.39 -3.29 -7.20
C SER A 149 12.04 -2.86 -5.87
N ALA A 150 12.44 -3.82 -5.04
CA ALA A 150 13.10 -3.57 -3.76
C ALA A 150 14.48 -2.92 -3.97
N VAL A 151 15.27 -3.40 -4.94
CA VAL A 151 16.55 -2.78 -5.32
C VAL A 151 16.34 -1.35 -5.83
N SER A 152 15.29 -1.12 -6.62
CA SER A 152 14.95 0.20 -7.12
C SER A 152 14.53 1.15 -6.00
N TRP A 153 13.71 0.65 -5.06
CA TRP A 153 13.31 1.38 -3.85
C TRP A 153 14.51 1.77 -2.98
N THR A 154 15.45 0.86 -2.73
CA THR A 154 16.62 1.13 -1.89
C THR A 154 17.54 2.18 -2.54
N LYS A 155 17.79 2.08 -3.85
CA LYS A 155 18.53 3.10 -4.61
C LYS A 155 17.85 4.46 -4.53
N PHE A 156 16.54 4.51 -4.76
CA PHE A 156 15.76 5.74 -4.66
C PHE A 156 15.87 6.37 -3.27
N LYS A 157 15.70 5.59 -2.20
CA LYS A 157 15.86 6.09 -0.82
C LYS A 157 17.28 6.54 -0.51
N ALA A 158 18.31 5.87 -1.05
CA ALA A 158 19.70 6.30 -0.89
C ALA A 158 19.96 7.65 -1.56
N ILE A 159 19.43 7.87 -2.77
CA ILE A 159 19.51 9.15 -3.47
C ILE A 159 18.76 10.25 -2.69
N GLN A 160 17.53 9.97 -2.25
CA GLN A 160 16.72 10.93 -1.48
C GLN A 160 17.37 11.33 -0.15
N THR A 161 18.12 10.41 0.47
CA THR A 161 18.85 10.69 1.73
C THR A 161 20.26 11.21 1.50
N LYS A 162 20.62 11.56 0.25
CA LYS A 162 21.96 12.02 -0.16
C LYS A 162 23.09 11.04 0.18
N LYS A 163 22.77 9.76 0.43
CA LYS A 163 23.73 8.68 0.64
C LYS A 163 24.30 8.14 -0.67
N MET A 164 23.67 8.47 -1.79
CA MET A 164 24.07 8.10 -3.14
C MET A 164 23.81 9.29 -4.08
N GLN A 165 24.67 9.48 -5.06
CA GLN A 165 24.49 10.51 -6.09
C GLN A 165 23.62 9.96 -7.25
N PRO A 166 22.74 10.77 -7.85
CA PRO A 166 22.09 10.43 -9.11
C PRO A 166 23.11 10.11 -10.22
N ILE A 167 22.77 9.22 -11.15
CA ILE A 167 23.67 8.86 -12.25
C ILE A 167 24.06 10.07 -13.11
N ALA A 168 23.13 11.01 -13.32
CA ALA A 168 23.37 12.21 -14.11
C ALA A 168 24.47 13.10 -13.52
N SER A 169 24.48 13.28 -12.19
CA SER A 169 25.53 14.07 -11.53
C SER A 169 26.89 13.38 -11.58
N VAL A 170 26.92 12.04 -11.49
CA VAL A 170 28.16 11.26 -11.65
C VAL A 170 28.71 11.47 -13.06
N LEU A 171 27.90 11.27 -14.10
CA LEU A 171 28.33 11.45 -15.50
C LEU A 171 28.80 12.86 -15.81
N MET A 172 28.13 13.89 -15.26
CA MET A 172 28.58 15.28 -15.41
C MET A 172 29.96 15.49 -14.78
N THR A 173 30.16 14.96 -13.56
CA THR A 173 31.44 15.05 -12.86
C THR A 173 32.55 14.31 -13.60
N ASP A 174 32.27 13.10 -14.09
CA ASP A 174 33.23 12.28 -14.84
C ASP A 174 33.69 12.98 -16.12
N ARG A 175 32.75 13.56 -16.88
CA ARG A 175 33.06 14.33 -18.08
C ARG A 175 33.90 15.57 -17.76
N ASP A 176 33.60 16.27 -16.67
CA ASP A 176 34.36 17.46 -16.27
C ASP A 176 35.79 17.08 -15.84
N ASN A 177 35.96 15.94 -15.18
CA ASN A 177 37.28 15.37 -14.86
C ASN A 177 38.06 14.98 -16.12
N GLU A 178 37.42 14.30 -17.07
CA GLU A 178 38.03 13.92 -18.34
C GLU A 178 38.52 15.14 -19.13
N VAL A 179 37.70 16.21 -19.20
CA VAL A 179 38.11 17.47 -19.85
C VAL A 179 39.30 18.09 -19.15
N LYS A 180 39.36 18.02 -17.81
CA LYS A 180 40.48 18.56 -17.04
C LYS A 180 41.76 17.77 -17.28
N GLU A 181 41.71 16.45 -17.21
CA GLU A 181 42.85 15.56 -17.46
C GLU A 181 43.37 15.75 -18.90
N ASN A 182 42.47 15.78 -19.89
CA ASN A 182 42.84 16.04 -21.28
C ASN A 182 43.54 17.40 -21.47
N ARG A 183 43.11 18.45 -20.76
CA ARG A 183 43.79 19.75 -20.78
C ARG A 183 45.20 19.68 -20.20
N GLU A 184 45.41 18.89 -19.15
CA GLU A 184 46.73 18.70 -18.54
C GLU A 184 47.66 17.92 -19.48
N HIS A 185 47.16 16.88 -20.14
CA HIS A 185 47.91 16.14 -21.16
C HIS A 185 48.33 17.02 -22.34
N VAL A 186 47.41 17.82 -22.90
CA VAL A 186 47.72 18.74 -24.00
C VAL A 186 48.78 19.76 -23.58
N LYS A 187 48.68 20.35 -22.38
CA LYS A 187 49.70 21.27 -21.86
C LYS A 187 51.07 20.59 -21.75
N ALA A 188 51.14 19.35 -21.30
CA ALA A 188 52.39 18.61 -21.19
C ALA A 188 53.02 18.36 -22.58
N LEU A 189 52.22 17.94 -23.56
CA LEU A 189 52.68 17.73 -24.93
C LEU A 189 53.24 19.01 -25.55
N LEU A 190 52.53 20.13 -25.42
CA LEU A 190 52.98 21.43 -25.91
C LEU A 190 54.33 21.85 -25.31
N LYS A 191 54.52 21.59 -24.02
CA LYS A 191 55.78 21.88 -23.32
C LYS A 191 56.94 21.04 -23.86
N VAL A 192 56.71 19.75 -24.10
CA VAL A 192 57.74 18.85 -24.65
C VAL A 192 58.09 19.25 -26.08
N THR A 193 57.10 19.55 -26.93
CA THR A 193 57.37 19.99 -28.32
C THR A 193 58.15 21.30 -28.37
N ALA A 194 57.92 22.21 -27.42
CA ALA A 194 58.65 23.49 -27.34
C ALA A 194 60.11 23.35 -26.87
N GLN A 195 60.51 22.21 -26.28
CA GLN A 195 61.88 21.95 -25.83
C GLN A 195 62.72 21.20 -26.88
N LEU A 196 62.06 20.61 -27.89
CA LEU A 196 62.69 19.81 -28.94
C LEU A 196 62.83 20.56 -30.28
N GLY A 197 62.25 21.75 -30.39
CA GLY A 197 62.41 22.67 -31.53
C GLY A 197 63.22 23.89 -31.13
#